data_AF-A0A9C8I5R5-F1
#
_entry.id   AF-A0A9C8I5R5-F1
#
_cell.length_a   1.000
_cell.length_b   1.000
_cell.length_c   1.000
_cell.angle_alpha   90.00
_cell.angle_beta   90.00
_cell.angle_gamma   90.00
#
_symmetry.space_group_name_H-M   'P 1'
#
loop_
_entity.id
_entity.type
_entity.pdbx_description
1 polymer ?
#
loop_
_entity_poly.entity_id
_entity_poly.type
_entity_poly.pdbx_seq_one_letter_code
_entity_poly.pdbx_strand_id
1 'polypeptide(L)'
;MYRFFIPFGITILAAMIIGCSNSTAPVEPSNTPDISRPRLSETDSNRALWGMWHCEIDPETLQVEIIPVRTADFTCNVTKFLQPPNAPMHMLYITILSGSNPSEGYIIADVTVRHPFVGIAYYRGFDVRGILMSDGSTVSG
;
A
#
# COMPACT_ATOMS: atom_id res chain seq x y z
N MET A 1 21.83 -28.30 42.46
CA MET A 1 20.77 -27.80 41.54
C MET A 1 20.77 -26.27 41.38
N TYR A 2 21.20 -25.47 42.36
CA TYR A 2 21.21 -23.98 42.28
C TYR A 2 22.32 -23.34 41.41
N ARG A 3 23.35 -24.09 41.00
CA ARG A 3 24.51 -23.53 40.25
C ARG A 3 24.18 -23.11 38.81
N PHE A 4 23.09 -23.63 38.24
CA PHE A 4 22.60 -23.27 36.89
C PHE A 4 21.48 -22.21 36.91
N PHE A 5 20.80 -22.00 38.03
CA PHE A 5 19.73 -21.00 38.16
C PHE A 5 20.27 -19.57 38.26
N ILE A 6 21.44 -19.39 38.87
CA ILE A 6 22.09 -18.09 39.04
C ILE A 6 22.48 -17.44 37.69
N PRO A 7 23.19 -18.12 36.75
CA PRO A 7 23.51 -17.50 35.46
C PRO A 7 22.25 -17.24 34.61
N PHE A 8 21.22 -18.08 34.71
CA PHE A 8 19.96 -17.88 33.98
C PHE A 8 19.21 -16.62 34.43
N GLY A 9 19.14 -16.40 35.75
CA GLY A 9 18.53 -15.18 36.32
C GLY A 9 19.29 -13.91 35.93
N ILE A 10 20.63 -13.95 35.91
CA ILE A 10 21.46 -12.80 35.51
C ILE A 10 21.27 -12.47 34.02
N THR A 11 21.09 -13.48 33.17
CA THR A 11 20.90 -13.30 31.73
C THR A 11 19.55 -12.64 31.43
N ILE A 12 18.48 -13.04 32.14
CA ILE A 12 17.15 -12.42 32.02
C ILE A 12 17.15 -10.98 32.52
N LEU A 13 17.83 -10.70 33.63
CA LEU A 13 17.95 -9.35 34.18
C LEU A 13 18.72 -8.43 33.24
N ALA A 14 19.80 -8.91 32.61
CA ALA A 14 20.57 -8.16 31.62
C ALA A 14 19.74 -7.85 30.36
N ALA A 15 18.87 -8.77 29.93
CA ALA A 15 17.98 -8.55 28.79
C ALA A 15 16.92 -7.46 29.06
N MET A 16 16.48 -7.30 30.31
CA MET A 16 15.52 -6.23 30.67
C MET A 16 16.15 -4.83 30.65
N ILE A 17 17.45 -4.70 30.96
CA ILE A 17 18.12 -3.39 31.03
C ILE A 17 18.43 -2.82 29.64
N ILE A 18 18.59 -3.68 28.62
CA ILE A 18 18.82 -3.27 27.22
C ILE A 18 17.49 -2.84 26.54
N GLY A 19 16.35 -3.02 27.22
CA GLY A 19 15.01 -2.69 26.70
C GLY A 19 14.58 -1.22 26.86
N CYS A 20 15.43 -0.33 27.39
CA CYS A 20 15.08 1.10 27.50
C CYS A 20 14.98 1.75 26.11
N SER A 21 13.75 1.87 25.61
CA SER A 21 13.43 2.60 24.40
C SER A 21 13.69 4.09 24.59
N ASN A 22 14.54 4.66 23.72
CA ASN A 22 14.69 6.10 23.58
C ASN A 22 13.32 6.78 23.39
N SER A 23 13.11 7.81 24.20
CA SER A 23 11.94 8.70 24.22
C SER A 23 11.88 9.53 22.94
N THR A 24 11.37 8.95 21.85
CA THR A 24 10.70 9.73 20.81
C THR A 24 9.22 9.50 20.97
N ALA A 25 8.49 10.61 21.18
CA ALA A 25 7.04 10.58 21.29
C ALA A 25 6.44 9.80 20.10
N PRO A 26 5.40 8.98 20.32
CA PRO A 26 4.69 8.37 19.21
C PRO A 26 4.29 9.46 18.21
N VAL A 27 4.51 9.20 16.92
CA VAL A 27 4.25 10.15 15.84
C VAL A 27 2.79 10.56 15.88
N GLU A 28 2.54 11.73 16.44
CA GLU A 28 1.23 12.38 16.44
C GLU A 28 1.07 13.07 15.08
N PRO A 29 -0.04 12.86 14.35
CA PRO A 29 -0.24 13.56 13.09
C PRO A 29 -0.36 15.06 13.36
N SER A 30 0.49 15.87 12.73
CA SER A 30 0.42 17.32 12.83
C SER A 30 -0.91 17.83 12.24
N ASN A 31 -1.68 18.59 13.03
CA ASN A 31 -2.95 19.20 12.61
C ASN A 31 -2.81 20.35 11.59
N THR A 32 -1.62 20.55 11.01
CA THR A 32 -1.36 21.54 9.98
C THR A 32 -1.19 20.87 8.61
N PRO A 33 -2.10 21.13 7.64
CA PRO A 33 -1.93 20.64 6.28
C PRO A 33 -0.84 21.46 5.58
N ASP A 34 0.41 20.99 5.63
CA ASP A 34 1.47 21.53 4.77
C ASP A 34 1.33 20.94 3.36
N ILE A 35 0.77 21.75 2.45
CA ILE A 35 0.45 21.39 1.06
C ILE A 35 1.70 21.45 0.15
N SER A 36 2.88 21.83 0.67
CA SER A 36 4.02 22.22 -0.17
C SER A 36 5.13 21.17 -0.35
N ARG A 37 5.01 19.96 0.21
CA ARG A 37 6.09 18.95 0.12
C ARG A 37 5.64 17.63 -0.50
N PRO A 38 6.26 17.17 -1.61
CA PRO A 38 6.14 15.77 -2.01
C PRO A 38 6.74 14.92 -0.89
N ARG A 39 5.90 14.12 -0.24
CA ARG A 39 6.32 13.17 0.79
C ARG A 39 7.20 12.08 0.15
N LEU A 40 8.49 12.36 0.00
CA LEU A 40 9.49 11.30 0.11
C LEU A 40 9.35 10.79 1.53
N SER A 41 8.87 9.55 1.69
CA SER A 41 8.84 8.86 2.98
C SER A 41 10.19 9.02 3.64
N GLU A 42 10.20 9.86 4.67
CA GLU A 42 11.33 10.11 5.53
C GLU A 42 11.74 8.76 6.11
N THR A 43 12.87 8.30 5.61
CA THR A 43 13.51 7.05 5.94
C THR A 43 14.20 7.27 7.27
N ASP A 44 13.55 6.98 8.40
CA ASP A 44 14.30 6.71 9.64
C ASP A 44 13.58 5.91 10.74
N SER A 45 12.51 5.20 10.41
CA SER A 45 11.89 4.26 11.35
C SER A 45 11.31 3.08 10.60
N ASN A 46 11.98 1.93 10.69
CA ASN A 46 11.46 0.61 10.26
C ASN A 46 10.29 0.13 11.15
N ARG A 47 9.45 1.04 11.63
CA ARG A 47 8.28 0.77 12.46
C ARG A 47 7.05 1.22 11.69
N ALA A 48 6.24 0.26 11.29
CA ALA A 48 4.91 0.50 10.76
C ALA A 48 3.88 0.28 11.87
N LEU A 49 2.89 1.16 11.99
CA LEU A 49 1.75 0.94 12.88
C LEU A 49 0.81 -0.06 12.20
N TRP A 50 0.74 -1.28 12.74
CA TRP A 50 -0.12 -2.35 12.20
C TRP A 50 -1.59 -2.20 12.61
N GLY A 51 -1.85 -1.36 13.61
CA GLY A 51 -3.17 -1.02 14.06
C GLY A 51 -3.12 -0.31 15.40
N MET A 52 -4.25 0.25 15.79
CA MET A 52 -4.49 0.94 17.04
C MET A 52 -5.83 0.48 17.57
N TRP A 53 -5.83 0.03 18.81
CA TRP A 53 -7.00 -0.46 19.51
C TRP A 53 -7.21 0.38 20.77
N HIS A 54 -8.46 0.72 21.04
CA HIS A 54 -8.88 1.29 22.30
C HIS A 54 -9.33 0.13 23.19
N CYS A 55 -8.62 -0.08 24.29
CA CYS A 55 -8.93 -1.13 25.25
C CYS A 55 -9.57 -0.47 26.48
N GLU A 56 -10.81 -0.83 26.77
CA GLU A 56 -11.53 -0.37 27.96
C GLU A 56 -11.70 -1.55 28.92
N ILE A 57 -11.45 -1.30 30.21
CA ILE A 57 -11.59 -2.31 31.26
C ILE A 57 -12.69 -1.83 32.20
N ASP A 58 -13.75 -2.61 32.31
CA ASP A 58 -14.79 -2.38 33.30
C ASP A 58 -14.25 -2.75 34.70
N PRO A 59 -14.14 -1.81 35.66
CA PRO A 59 -13.60 -2.08 36.98
C PRO A 59 -14.51 -2.96 37.86
N GLU A 60 -15.80 -3.07 37.56
CA GLU A 60 -16.75 -3.84 38.34
C GLU A 60 -16.81 -5.31 37.88
N THR A 61 -16.84 -5.53 36.57
CA THR A 61 -16.92 -6.87 35.99
C THR A 61 -15.56 -7.45 35.60
N LEU A 62 -14.52 -6.62 35.57
CA LEU A 62 -13.17 -6.94 35.07
C LEU A 62 -13.15 -7.45 33.63
N GLN A 63 -14.18 -7.12 32.85
CA GLN A 63 -14.23 -7.43 31.43
C GLN A 63 -13.43 -6.40 30.63
N VAL A 64 -12.72 -6.90 29.61
CA VAL A 64 -11.92 -6.07 28.72
C VAL A 64 -12.61 -6.02 27.35
N GLU A 65 -12.97 -4.82 26.92
CA GLU A 65 -13.46 -4.55 25.57
C GLU A 65 -12.31 -3.99 24.72
N ILE A 66 -12.11 -4.56 23.53
CA ILE A 66 -11.05 -4.15 22.60
C ILE A 66 -11.69 -3.63 21.32
N ILE A 67 -11.67 -2.32 21.12
CA ILE A 67 -12.31 -1.63 19.99
C ILE A 67 -11.23 -1.22 18.98
N PRO A 68 -11.23 -1.72 17.74
CA PRO A 68 -10.28 -1.27 16.72
C PRO A 68 -10.59 0.17 16.33
N VAL A 69 -9.67 1.10 16.60
CA VAL A 69 -9.80 2.52 16.22
C VAL A 69 -9.24 2.76 14.82
N ARG A 70 -8.15 2.07 14.49
CA ARG A 70 -7.53 2.09 13.16
C ARG A 70 -6.86 0.76 12.90
N THR A 71 -7.14 0.14 11.77
CA THR A 71 -6.37 -1.00 11.27
C THR A 71 -5.22 -0.51 10.39
N ALA A 72 -4.24 -1.37 10.09
CA ALA A 72 -3.26 -1.03 9.05
C ALA A 72 -3.98 -0.70 7.74
N ASP A 73 -4.10 0.58 7.41
CA ASP A 73 -4.54 1.02 6.09
C ASP A 73 -3.38 0.78 5.13
N PHE A 74 -3.34 -0.43 4.58
CA PHE A 74 -2.35 -0.81 3.58
C PHE A 74 -2.72 -0.15 2.25
N THR A 75 -2.02 0.93 1.92
CA THR A 75 -2.11 1.55 0.61
C THR A 75 -1.00 0.98 -0.28
N CYS A 76 -1.35 0.03 -1.16
CA CYS A 76 -0.41 -0.49 -2.14
C CYS A 76 -0.49 0.31 -3.44
N ASN A 77 0.64 0.77 -3.95
CA ASN A 77 0.69 1.26 -5.33
C ASN A 77 0.68 0.07 -6.30
N VAL A 78 -0.52 -0.32 -6.73
CA VAL A 78 -0.72 -1.44 -7.66
C VAL A 78 -0.32 -1.13 -9.10
N THR A 79 -0.11 0.14 -9.46
CA THR A 79 0.34 0.52 -10.83
C THR A 79 1.70 -0.06 -11.16
N LYS A 80 2.56 -0.26 -10.14
CA LYS A 80 3.87 -0.89 -10.26
C LYS A 80 3.82 -2.35 -10.72
N PHE A 81 2.66 -3.02 -10.60
CA PHE A 81 2.48 -4.39 -11.07
C PHE A 81 2.14 -4.47 -12.57
N LEU A 82 1.80 -3.33 -13.20
CA LEU A 82 1.45 -3.24 -14.63
C LEU A 82 2.51 -2.48 -15.46
N GLN A 83 3.50 -1.86 -14.82
CA GLN A 83 4.57 -1.14 -15.50
C GLN A 83 5.85 -1.99 -15.59
N PRO A 84 6.63 -1.85 -16.69
CA PRO A 84 7.99 -2.37 -16.74
C PRO A 84 8.85 -1.82 -15.58
N PRO A 85 9.77 -2.61 -15.00
CA PRO A 85 10.20 -3.95 -15.41
C PRO A 85 9.36 -5.11 -14.82
N ASN A 86 8.43 -4.82 -13.91
CA ASN A 86 7.74 -5.86 -13.13
C ASN A 86 6.62 -6.54 -13.90
N ALA A 87 5.99 -5.82 -14.83
CA ALA A 87 4.94 -6.35 -15.68
C ALA A 87 5.51 -6.86 -17.01
N PRO A 88 5.18 -8.10 -17.41
CA PRO A 88 5.45 -8.55 -18.76
C PRO A 88 4.72 -7.66 -19.79
N MET A 89 5.39 -7.33 -20.89
CA MET A 89 4.83 -6.49 -21.97
C MET A 89 3.54 -7.06 -22.60
N HIS A 90 3.27 -8.35 -22.40
CA HIS A 90 2.09 -9.03 -22.94
C HIS A 90 0.85 -8.93 -22.02
N MET A 91 0.80 -7.99 -21.07
CA MET A 91 -0.40 -7.80 -20.23
C MET A 91 -1.39 -6.78 -20.80
N LEU A 92 -1.00 -6.01 -21.82
CA LEU A 92 -1.87 -5.08 -22.55
C LEU A 92 -1.92 -5.48 -24.03
N TYR A 93 -3.12 -5.66 -24.55
CA TYR A 93 -3.38 -5.97 -25.95
C TYR A 93 -4.29 -4.92 -26.56
N ILE A 94 -3.93 -4.46 -27.75
CA ILE A 94 -4.78 -3.60 -28.58
C ILE A 94 -4.92 -4.32 -29.91
N THR A 95 -6.14 -4.67 -30.29
CA THR A 95 -6.46 -5.33 -31.55
C THR A 95 -7.36 -4.43 -32.37
N ILE A 96 -6.93 -4.09 -33.58
CA ILE A 96 -7.78 -3.35 -34.52
C ILE A 96 -8.68 -4.34 -35.23
N LEU A 97 -10.00 -4.15 -35.12
CA LEU A 97 -10.98 -5.04 -35.71
C LEU A 97 -11.19 -4.69 -37.20
N SER A 98 -11.54 -5.70 -38.00
CA SER A 98 -11.71 -5.60 -39.45
C SER A 98 -12.81 -4.64 -39.91
N GLY A 99 -13.73 -4.25 -39.02
CA GLY A 99 -14.74 -3.23 -39.28
C GLY A 99 -14.23 -1.78 -39.24
N SER A 100 -12.93 -1.57 -38.99
CA SER A 100 -12.31 -0.25 -39.02
C SER A 100 -12.24 0.30 -40.44
N ASN A 101 -12.48 1.61 -40.60
CA ASN A 101 -12.28 2.36 -41.83
C ASN A 101 -11.32 3.53 -41.59
N PRO A 102 -9.99 3.31 -41.62
CA PRO A 102 -9.00 4.34 -41.33
C PRO A 102 -9.07 5.54 -42.30
N SER A 103 -9.49 5.32 -43.56
CA SER A 103 -9.68 6.39 -44.55
C SER A 103 -10.78 7.39 -44.17
N GLU A 104 -11.79 6.95 -43.41
CA GLU A 104 -12.84 7.81 -42.86
C GLU A 104 -12.55 8.24 -41.42
N GLY A 105 -11.36 7.93 -40.88
CA GLY A 105 -11.00 8.20 -39.50
C GLY A 105 -11.71 7.29 -38.48
N TYR A 106 -12.30 6.18 -38.92
CA TYR A 106 -13.02 5.25 -38.06
C TYR A 106 -12.13 4.06 -37.68
N ILE A 107 -11.80 3.92 -36.40
CA ILE A 107 -11.02 2.80 -35.88
C ILE A 107 -11.85 2.08 -34.83
N ILE A 108 -12.06 0.78 -35.01
CA ILE A 108 -12.59 -0.09 -33.98
C ILE A 108 -11.41 -0.82 -33.35
N ALA A 109 -11.16 -0.55 -32.07
CA ALA A 109 -10.11 -1.22 -31.30
C ALA A 109 -10.73 -2.00 -30.14
N ASP A 110 -10.29 -3.25 -29.99
CA ASP A 110 -10.48 -4.04 -28.78
C ASP A 110 -9.25 -3.88 -27.89
N VAL A 111 -9.46 -3.40 -26.67
CA VAL A 111 -8.40 -3.12 -25.70
C VAL A 111 -8.59 -4.05 -24.51
N THR A 112 -7.63 -4.96 -24.33
CA THR A 112 -7.65 -5.95 -23.25
C THR A 112 -6.47 -5.75 -22.31
N VAL A 113 -6.76 -5.63 -21.02
CA VAL A 113 -5.77 -5.65 -19.94
C VAL A 113 -5.91 -6.96 -19.16
N ARG A 114 -4.84 -7.74 -19.09
CA ARG A 114 -4.80 -8.98 -18.30
C ARG A 114 -4.24 -8.72 -16.91
N HIS A 115 -4.97 -9.18 -15.91
CA HIS A 115 -4.53 -9.10 -14.51
C HIS A 115 -3.23 -9.91 -14.30
N PRO A 116 -2.20 -9.34 -13.66
CA PRO A 116 -0.88 -9.98 -13.56
C PRO A 116 -0.87 -11.16 -12.59
N PHE A 117 -1.82 -11.21 -11.65
CA PHE A 117 -1.92 -12.30 -10.68
C PHE A 117 -2.94 -13.35 -11.10
N VAL A 118 -2.48 -14.60 -11.24
CA VAL A 118 -3.31 -15.76 -11.57
C VAL A 118 -4.09 -16.20 -10.33
N GLY A 119 -5.41 -16.39 -10.46
CA GLY A 119 -6.25 -16.97 -9.40
C GLY A 119 -6.72 -15.99 -8.31
N ILE A 120 -6.29 -14.73 -8.31
CA ILE A 120 -6.71 -13.72 -7.33
C ILE A 120 -7.42 -12.52 -7.98
N ALA A 121 -8.66 -12.75 -8.41
CA ALA A 121 -9.46 -11.78 -9.16
C ALA A 121 -9.99 -10.59 -8.34
N TYR A 122 -9.75 -10.56 -7.02
CA TYR A 122 -10.27 -9.55 -6.09
C TYR A 122 -9.37 -8.30 -5.98
N TYR A 123 -8.12 -8.33 -6.47
CA TYR A 123 -7.23 -7.17 -6.48
C TYR A 123 -7.32 -6.35 -7.78
N ARG A 124 -8.54 -6.00 -8.20
CA ARG A 124 -8.77 -5.14 -9.37
C ARG A 124 -8.62 -3.67 -8.99
N GLY A 125 -7.40 -3.24 -8.68
CA GLY A 125 -7.09 -1.88 -8.26
C GLY A 125 -6.76 -0.92 -9.40
N PHE A 126 -7.33 -1.11 -10.59
CA PHE A 126 -6.96 -0.33 -11.78
C PHE A 126 -8.12 0.57 -12.23
N ASP A 127 -7.87 1.88 -12.25
CA ASP A 127 -8.66 2.85 -13.01
C ASP A 127 -8.04 2.96 -14.40
N VAL A 128 -8.82 2.68 -15.46
CA VAL A 128 -8.33 2.72 -16.85
C VAL A 128 -8.94 3.92 -17.54
N ARG A 129 -8.08 4.82 -18.03
CA ARG A 129 -8.48 5.93 -18.90
C ARG A 129 -7.78 5.80 -20.24
N GLY A 130 -8.56 5.77 -21.32
CA GLY A 130 -8.04 5.93 -22.68
C GLY A 130 -7.85 7.41 -22.97
N ILE A 131 -6.62 7.81 -23.32
CA ILE A 131 -6.33 9.17 -23.78
C ILE A 131 -5.86 9.05 -25.23
N LEU A 132 -6.65 9.61 -26.16
CA LEU A 132 -6.24 9.76 -27.55
C LEU A 132 -5.44 11.07 -27.67
N MET A 133 -4.19 10.97 -28.10
CA MET A 133 -3.34 12.12 -28.41
C MET A 133 -3.09 12.15 -29.91
N SER A 134 -3.61 13.18 -30.59
CA SER A 134 -3.27 13.51 -31.97
C SER A 134 -2.17 14.59 -31.98
N ASP A 135 -1.45 14.67 -33.09
CA ASP A 135 -0.50 15.74 -33.43
C ASP A 135 -1.15 17.14 -33.58
N GLY A 136 -2.47 17.25 -33.48
CA GLY A 136 -3.21 18.51 -33.61
C GLY A 136 -3.30 19.03 -35.05
N SER A 137 -2.93 18.23 -36.05
CA SER A 137 -2.93 18.64 -37.46
C SER A 137 -4.31 18.56 -38.13
N THR A 138 -5.31 18.00 -37.44
CA THR A 138 -6.70 17.92 -37.93
C THR A 138 -7.57 18.99 -37.27
N VAL A 139 -7.97 19.97 -38.09
CA VAL A 139 -9.02 20.94 -37.77
C VAL A 139 -10.35 20.21 -37.97
N SER A 140 -11.10 19.96 -36.91
CA SER A 140 -12.45 19.41 -36.99
C SER A 140 -13.38 20.41 -37.71
N GLY A 141 -13.92 20.00 -38.85
CA GLY A 141 -15.07 20.62 -39.52
C GLY A 141 -16.35 19.88 -39.17
#